data_AF-A0A938T716-F1
#
_entry.id   AF-A0A938T716-F1
#
_cell.length_a   1.000
_cell.length_b   1.000
_cell.length_c   1.000
_cell.angle_alpha   90.00
_cell.angle_beta   90.00
_cell.angle_gamma   90.00
#
_symmetry.space_group_name_H-M   'P 1'
#
loop_
_entity.id
_entity.type
_entity.pdbx_description
1 polymer ?
#
loop_
_entity_poly.entity_id
_entity_poly.type
_entity_poly.pdbx_seq_one_letter_code
_entity_poly.pdbx_strand_id
1 'polypeptide(L)'
;MHNATTEHADVVLACSTYAEKHGTFTNFQGRVQRIRPAVATLEQDRAMDGFAMSRWDKFAAQNDRWGRPVKKDARPTWRILIAVANALGAKMRYNTVEDVFKEMSERVPGFKSMSYSKLGNQGMMWTRSQPVSAHA
;
A
#
# COMPACT_ATOMS: atom_id res chain seq x y z
N MET A 1 -2.54 -20.82 2.76
CA MET A 1 -1.24 -20.34 3.29
C MET A 1 -1.24 -20.69 4.75
N HIS A 2 -0.27 -21.50 5.19
CA HIS A 2 -0.19 -22.08 6.52
C HIS A 2 1.19 -21.73 7.08
N ASN A 3 1.25 -21.13 8.26
CA ASN A 3 2.49 -20.94 9.00
C ASN A 3 2.31 -21.46 10.44
N ALA A 4 3.40 -21.62 11.18
CA ALA A 4 3.33 -22.12 12.56
C ALA A 4 2.41 -21.27 13.46
N THR A 5 2.27 -19.97 13.18
CA THR A 5 1.39 -19.08 13.94
C THR A 5 -0.10 -19.32 13.63
N THR A 6 -0.45 -19.66 12.38
CA THR A 6 -1.84 -19.91 12.00
C THR A 6 -2.43 -21.15 12.65
N GLU A 7 -1.61 -22.11 13.08
CA GLU A 7 -2.06 -23.30 13.84
C GLU A 7 -2.64 -22.95 15.21
N HIS A 8 -2.20 -21.83 15.78
CA HIS A 8 -2.62 -21.38 17.11
C HIS A 8 -3.54 -20.16 17.05
N ALA A 9 -3.93 -19.71 15.85
CA ALA A 9 -4.75 -18.51 15.69
C ALA A 9 -6.24 -18.84 15.64
N ASP A 10 -7.06 -18.13 16.42
CA ASP A 10 -8.52 -18.26 16.36
C ASP A 10 -9.09 -17.70 15.05
N VAL A 11 -8.46 -16.66 14.51
CA VAL A 11 -8.92 -15.95 13.30
C VAL A 11 -7.73 -15.65 12.40
N VAL A 12 -7.89 -15.95 11.10
CA VAL A 12 -6.93 -15.62 10.06
C VAL A 12 -7.58 -14.68 9.04
N LEU A 13 -6.98 -13.50 8.87
CA LEU A 13 -7.46 -12.48 7.93
C LEU A 13 -6.56 -12.45 6.69
N ALA A 14 -7.15 -12.72 5.52
CA ALA A 14 -6.42 -12.73 4.25
C ALA A 14 -6.00 -11.30 3.86
N CYS A 15 -4.68 -11.10 3.77
CA CYS A 15 -4.09 -9.82 3.38
C CYS A 15 -3.50 -9.89 1.97
N SER A 16 -3.62 -8.80 1.22
CA SER A 16 -2.95 -8.64 -0.06
C SER A 16 -1.43 -8.57 0.11
N THR A 17 -0.71 -9.17 -0.83
CA THR A 17 0.75 -9.13 -0.90
C THR A 17 1.26 -7.79 -1.45
N TYR A 18 2.58 -7.59 -1.44
CA TYR A 18 3.22 -6.40 -2.02
C TYR A 18 2.81 -6.14 -3.48
N ALA A 19 2.71 -7.21 -4.28
CA ALA A 19 2.39 -7.12 -5.70
C ALA A 19 0.92 -6.72 -5.96
N GLU A 20 0.06 -6.73 -4.94
CA GLU A 20 -1.38 -6.51 -5.10
C GLU A 20 -1.84 -5.14 -4.57
N LYS A 21 -0.97 -4.41 -3.84
CA LYS A 21 -1.35 -3.18 -3.15
C LYS A 21 -0.55 -1.95 -3.57
N HIS A 22 -1.19 -0.80 -3.46
CA HIS A 22 -0.49 0.49 -3.47
C HIS A 22 0.13 0.76 -2.10
N GLY A 23 1.27 1.45 -2.09
CA GLY A 23 1.97 1.75 -0.86
C GLY A 23 3.29 2.48 -1.06
N THR A 24 4.00 2.64 0.04
CA THR A 24 5.40 3.08 0.04
C THR A 24 6.23 2.10 0.85
N PHE A 25 7.47 1.86 0.41
CA PHE A 25 8.45 1.09 1.15
C PHE A 25 9.69 1.95 1.38
N THR A 26 10.26 1.86 2.59
CA THR A 26 11.53 2.50 2.92
C THR A 26 12.61 1.42 2.94
N ASN A 27 13.64 1.57 2.10
CA ASN A 27 14.73 0.62 2.05
C ASN A 27 15.76 0.85 3.19
N PHE A 28 16.77 -0.03 3.28
CA PHE A 28 17.83 0.06 4.29
C PHE A 28 18.68 1.34 4.21
N GLN A 29 18.73 2.00 3.05
CA GLN A 29 19.42 3.29 2.88
C GLN A 29 18.54 4.47 3.29
N GLY A 30 17.33 4.24 3.79
CA GLY A 30 16.37 5.28 4.12
C GLY A 30 15.67 5.89 2.91
N ARG A 31 15.74 5.27 1.73
CA ARG A 31 15.00 5.74 0.55
C ARG A 31 13.57 5.24 0.59
N VAL A 32 12.63 6.17 0.60
CA VAL A 32 11.19 5.93 0.51
C VAL A 32 10.82 5.84 -0.97
N GLN A 33 10.23 4.73 -1.39
CA GLN A 33 9.85 4.46 -2.77
C GLN A 33 8.37 4.08 -2.84
N ARG A 34 7.71 4.47 -3.93
CA ARG A 34 6.32 4.11 -4.20
C ARG A 34 6.23 2.68 -4.74
N ILE A 35 5.28 1.93 -4.20
CA ILE A 35 4.88 0.62 -4.66
C ILE A 35 3.64 0.79 -5.53
N ARG A 36 3.68 0.16 -6.71
CA ARG A 36 2.52 0.02 -7.59
C ARG A 36 2.13 -1.45 -7.63
N PRO A 37 0.83 -1.76 -7.64
CA PRO A 37 0.40 -3.13 -7.82
C PRO A 37 0.83 -3.62 -9.20
N ALA A 38 1.21 -4.89 -9.25
CA ALA A 38 1.50 -5.67 -10.44
C ALA A 38 0.43 -6.75 -10.71
N VAL A 39 -0.49 -7.00 -9.76
CA VAL A 39 -1.58 -7.96 -9.88
C VAL A 39 -2.88 -7.34 -9.35
N ALA A 40 -3.99 -7.56 -10.05
CA ALA A 40 -5.30 -7.09 -9.62
C ALA A 40 -5.98 -8.12 -8.69
N THR A 41 -6.48 -7.63 -7.55
CA THR A 41 -7.35 -8.37 -6.63
C THR A 41 -8.82 -7.96 -6.85
N LEU A 42 -9.74 -8.62 -6.13
CA LEU A 42 -11.14 -8.18 -6.08
C LEU A 42 -11.29 -6.82 -5.41
N GLU A 43 -10.53 -6.58 -4.34
CA GLU A 43 -10.42 -5.27 -3.69
C GLU A 43 -9.40 -4.40 -4.44
N GLN A 44 -9.84 -3.86 -5.57
CA GLN A 44 -9.07 -2.86 -6.30
C GLN A 44 -9.03 -1.57 -5.48
N ASP A 45 -7.83 -1.03 -5.25
CA ASP A 45 -7.68 0.29 -4.64
C ASP A 45 -8.20 1.35 -5.62
N ARG A 46 -8.91 2.37 -5.13
CA ARG A 46 -9.49 3.44 -5.96
C ARG A 46 -8.46 4.53 -6.30
N ALA A 47 -7.18 4.18 -6.35
CA ALA A 47 -6.12 5.13 -6.65
C ALA A 47 -6.31 5.72 -8.06
N MET A 48 -6.02 7.03 -8.21
CA MET A 48 -6.17 7.78 -9.47
C MET A 48 -5.28 7.22 -10.59
N ASP A 49 -4.11 6.68 -10.24
CA ASP A 49 -3.17 6.06 -11.17
C ASP A 49 -3.55 4.60 -11.41
N GLY A 50 -4.74 4.38 -11.96
CA GLY A 50 -5.27 3.05 -12.28
C GLY A 50 -4.25 2.18 -13.01
N PHE A 51 -4.43 0.86 -12.89
CA PHE A 51 -3.52 -0.13 -13.45
C PHE A 51 -3.28 0.12 -14.96
N ALA A 52 -2.04 0.40 -15.36
CA ALA A 52 -1.71 0.56 -16.77
C ALA A 52 -1.89 -0.80 -17.46
N MET A 53 -2.98 -0.95 -18.22
CA MET A 53 -3.25 -2.20 -18.95
C MET A 53 -2.12 -2.48 -19.92
N SER A 54 -1.50 -3.65 -19.79
CA SER A 54 -0.45 -4.09 -20.71
C SER A 54 -1.05 -4.32 -22.10
N ARG A 55 -0.19 -4.38 -23.13
CA ARG A 55 -0.64 -4.77 -24.49
C ARG A 55 -1.32 -6.14 -24.46
N TRP A 56 -0.85 -7.05 -23.63
CA TRP A 56 -1.38 -8.39 -23.50
C TRP A 56 -2.78 -8.39 -22.86
N ASP A 57 -3.05 -7.52 -21.89
CA ASP A 57 -4.40 -7.37 -21.30
C ASP A 57 -5.42 -6.79 -22.29
N LYS A 58 -4.97 -5.95 -23.22
CA LYS A 58 -5.84 -5.31 -24.23
C LYS A 58 -6.18 -6.22 -25.41
N PHE A 59 -5.31 -7.17 -25.75
CA PHE A 59 -5.42 -7.97 -26.98
C PHE A 59 -5.59 -9.48 -26.72
N ALA A 60 -5.84 -9.90 -25.48
CA ALA A 60 -6.11 -11.31 -25.18
C ALA A 60 -7.34 -11.82 -25.94
N ALA A 61 -7.22 -12.99 -26.57
CA ALA A 61 -8.34 -13.64 -27.26
C ALA A 61 -9.36 -14.19 -26.23
N GLN A 62 -10.63 -14.34 -26.64
CA GLN A 62 -11.69 -14.77 -25.72
C GLN A 62 -11.43 -16.14 -25.04
N ASN A 63 -10.61 -16.99 -25.64
CA ASN A 63 -10.19 -18.31 -25.18
C ASN A 63 -8.85 -18.33 -24.43
N ASP A 64 -8.16 -17.20 -24.30
CA ASP A 64 -6.90 -17.12 -23.57
C ASP A 64 -7.15 -17.17 -22.06
N ARG A 65 -6.60 -18.17 -21.38
CA ARG A 65 -6.72 -18.33 -19.93
C ARG A 65 -6.10 -17.15 -19.17
N TRP A 66 -5.09 -16.50 -19.75
CA TRP A 66 -4.42 -15.32 -19.21
C TRP A 66 -5.26 -14.03 -19.33
N GLY A 67 -6.23 -13.98 -20.25
CA GLY A 67 -7.17 -12.86 -20.38
C GLY A 67 -8.27 -12.85 -19.30
N ARG A 68 -8.37 -13.91 -18.49
CA ARG A 68 -9.32 -14.04 -17.38
C ARG A 68 -8.59 -14.40 -16.07
N PRO A 69 -7.76 -13.51 -15.53
CA PRO A 69 -7.04 -13.79 -14.29
C PRO A 69 -8.02 -14.03 -13.15
N VAL A 70 -7.80 -15.10 -12.37
CA VAL A 70 -8.57 -15.37 -11.16
C VAL A 70 -8.22 -14.31 -10.13
N LYS A 71 -9.12 -13.35 -9.92
CA LYS A 71 -8.98 -12.33 -8.89
C LYS A 71 -9.21 -12.97 -7.53
N LYS A 72 -8.23 -12.83 -6.62
CA LYS A 72 -8.33 -13.33 -5.25
C LYS A 72 -9.06 -12.31 -4.37
N ASP A 73 -9.83 -12.83 -3.41
CA ASP A 73 -10.41 -12.03 -2.35
C ASP A 73 -9.35 -11.78 -1.25
N ALA A 74 -8.57 -10.72 -1.45
CA ALA A 74 -7.56 -10.29 -0.50
C ALA A 74 -7.59 -8.77 -0.39
N ARG A 75 -7.64 -8.27 0.84
CA ARG A 75 -7.75 -6.83 1.13
C ARG A 75 -6.39 -6.27 1.51
N PRO A 76 -6.09 -4.99 1.20
CA PRO A 76 -4.89 -4.36 1.70
C PRO A 76 -4.93 -4.22 3.22
N THR A 77 -3.78 -4.41 3.87
CA THR A 77 -3.65 -4.48 5.33
C THR A 77 -4.30 -3.29 6.03
N TRP A 78 -4.11 -2.08 5.50
CA TRP A 78 -4.65 -0.85 6.07
C TRP A 78 -6.19 -0.85 6.11
N ARG A 79 -6.87 -1.45 5.13
CA ARG A 79 -8.33 -1.60 5.14
C ARG A 79 -8.80 -2.60 6.17
N ILE A 80 -8.09 -3.71 6.32
CA ILE A 80 -8.39 -4.71 7.35
C ILE A 80 -8.29 -4.04 8.73
N LEU A 81 -7.23 -3.26 8.97
CA LEU A 81 -7.04 -2.53 10.21
C LEU A 81 -8.14 -1.50 10.47
N ILE A 82 -8.56 -0.73 9.45
CA ILE A 82 -9.70 0.19 9.59
C ILE A 82 -10.99 -0.56 9.91
N ALA A 83 -11.25 -1.68 9.24
CA ALA A 83 -12.46 -2.47 9.47
C ALA A 83 -12.50 -3.00 10.91
N VAL A 84 -11.38 -3.52 11.41
CA VAL A 84 -11.25 -3.97 12.80
C VAL A 84 -11.39 -2.80 13.77
N ALA A 85 -10.68 -1.69 13.53
CA ALA A 85 -10.76 -0.51 14.39
C ALA A 85 -12.20 0.05 14.47
N ASN A 86 -12.89 0.11 13.33
CA ASN A 86 -14.27 0.59 13.28
C ASN A 86 -15.25 -0.40 13.94
N ALA A 87 -14.99 -1.71 13.86
CA ALA A 87 -15.75 -2.72 14.60
C ALA A 87 -15.56 -2.57 16.12
N LEU A 88 -14.39 -2.10 16.56
CA LEU A 88 -14.09 -1.78 17.96
C LEU A 88 -14.59 -0.39 18.39
N GLY A 89 -15.29 0.35 17.52
CA GLY A 89 -15.89 1.65 17.83
C GLY A 89 -15.03 2.87 17.46
N ALA A 90 -13.86 2.69 16.84
CA ALA A 90 -13.14 3.80 16.23
C ALA A 90 -13.94 4.36 15.03
N LYS A 91 -13.69 5.62 14.66
CA LYS A 91 -14.33 6.27 13.50
C LYS A 91 -13.29 6.66 12.45
N MET A 92 -12.43 5.70 12.10
CA MET A 92 -11.37 5.92 11.11
C MET A 92 -11.94 5.83 9.70
N ARG A 93 -11.63 6.82 8.85
CA ARG A 93 -12.07 6.88 7.45
C ARG A 93 -10.92 7.28 6.55
N TYR A 94 -10.48 6.35 5.71
CA TYR A 94 -9.51 6.60 4.65
C TYR A 94 -10.03 5.97 3.37
N ASN A 95 -9.97 6.71 2.27
CA ASN A 95 -10.47 6.23 0.98
C ASN A 95 -9.35 5.67 0.13
N THR A 96 -8.16 6.25 0.25
CA THR A 96 -6.97 5.93 -0.54
C THR A 96 -5.75 5.75 0.36
N VAL A 97 -4.71 5.10 -0.17
CA VAL A 97 -3.44 4.93 0.55
C VAL A 97 -2.73 6.28 0.69
N GLU A 98 -2.92 7.20 -0.25
CA GLU A 98 -2.41 8.56 -0.19
C GLU A 98 -2.96 9.32 1.03
N ASP A 99 -4.23 9.11 1.41
CA ASP A 99 -4.82 9.72 2.61
C ASP A 99 -4.07 9.27 3.88
N VAL A 100 -3.80 7.96 3.98
CA VAL A 100 -3.06 7.37 5.10
C VAL A 100 -1.63 7.93 5.14
N PHE A 101 -0.96 8.00 3.99
CA PHE A 101 0.40 8.53 3.90
C PHE A 101 0.46 10.03 4.21
N LYS A 102 -0.56 10.79 3.82
CA LYS A 102 -0.67 12.22 4.10
C LYS A 102 -0.83 12.47 5.61
N GLU A 103 -1.72 11.74 6.27
CA GLU A 103 -1.86 11.85 7.73
C GLU A 103 -0.55 11.47 8.46
N MET A 104 0.11 10.41 7.99
CA MET A 104 1.41 9.99 8.53
C MET A 104 2.48 11.07 8.32
N SER A 105 2.54 11.69 7.14
CA SER A 105 3.54 12.70 6.82
C SER A 105 3.35 14.01 7.58
N GLU A 106 2.10 14.38 7.87
CA GLU A 106 1.79 15.54 8.70
C GLU A 106 2.23 15.35 10.16
N ARG A 107 2.17 14.11 10.68
CA ARG A 107 2.53 13.78 12.07
C ARG A 107 4.01 13.52 12.28
N VAL A 108 4.72 13.00 11.28
CA VAL A 108 6.13 12.61 11.41
C VAL A 108 7.02 13.63 10.68
N PRO A 109 7.83 14.45 11.39
CA PRO A 109 8.60 15.53 10.79
C PRO A 109 9.49 15.11 9.61
N GLY A 110 10.09 13.92 9.66
CA GLY A 110 10.95 13.41 8.60
C GLY A 110 10.22 13.05 7.29
N PHE A 111 8.89 12.93 7.30
CA PHE A 111 8.07 12.67 6.12
C PHE A 111 7.31 13.91 5.65
N LYS A 112 7.34 15.03 6.37
CA LYS A 112 6.50 16.21 6.14
C LYS A 112 6.65 16.82 4.74
N SER A 113 7.82 16.69 4.13
CA SER A 113 8.07 17.16 2.76
C SER A 113 7.60 16.18 1.68
N MET A 114 7.19 14.96 2.05
CA MET A 114 6.90 13.87 1.14
C MET A 114 5.42 13.77 0.78
N SER A 115 5.16 13.52 -0.51
CA SER A 115 3.85 13.17 -1.06
C SER A 115 4.06 12.16 -2.18
N TYR A 116 3.00 11.43 -2.57
CA TYR A 116 3.06 10.47 -3.66
C TYR A 116 3.52 11.10 -4.99
N SER A 117 3.11 12.34 -5.26
CA SER A 117 3.56 13.12 -6.41
C SER A 117 5.07 13.41 -6.37
N LYS A 118 5.61 13.76 -5.20
CA LYS A 118 7.05 14.03 -5.02
C LYS A 118 7.90 12.77 -5.01
N LEU A 119 7.36 11.64 -4.54
CA LEU A 119 8.07 10.36 -4.57
C LEU A 119 8.32 9.90 -6.01
N GLY A 120 7.37 10.14 -6.93
CA GLY A 120 7.51 9.83 -8.35
C GLY A 120 7.95 8.38 -8.60
N ASN A 121 8.84 8.18 -9.57
CA ASN A 121 9.41 6.85 -9.89
C ASN A 121 10.73 6.55 -9.16
N GLN A 122 11.46 7.57 -8.70
CA GLN A 122 12.80 7.41 -8.13
C GLN A 122 12.81 7.34 -6.60
N GLY A 123 11.69 7.69 -5.96
CA GLY A 123 11.59 7.83 -4.50
C GLY A 123 12.37 9.04 -3.97
N MET A 124 12.32 9.22 -2.65
CA MET A 124 13.05 10.28 -1.94
C MET A 124 13.82 9.70 -0.76
N MET A 125 14.95 10.31 -0.43
CA MET A 125 15.66 9.98 0.80
C MET A 125 14.90 10.52 2.00
N TRP A 126 14.75 9.70 3.03
CA TRP A 126 14.27 10.13 4.33
C TRP A 126 15.34 10.99 4.99
N THR A 127 15.04 12.27 5.15
CA THR A 127 15.93 13.20 5.82
C THR A 127 15.68 13.13 7.31
N ARG A 128 16.72 12.78 8.08
CA ARG A 128 16.70 12.97 9.53
C ARG A 128 16.59 14.48 9.76
N SER A 129 15.53 14.95 10.42
CA SER A 129 15.44 16.36 10.83
C SER A 129 16.74 16.76 11.53
N GLN A 130 17.36 17.87 11.12
CA GLN A 130 18.62 18.33 11.72
C GLN A 130 18.45 18.38 13.25
N PRO A 131 19.46 17.96 14.05
CA PRO A 131 19.46 18.32 15.45
C PRO A 131 19.41 19.85 15.51
N VAL A 132 18.46 20.38 16.26
CA VAL A 132 18.38 21.81 16.55
C VAL A 132 19.76 22.20 17.07
N SER A 133 20.43 23.15 16.42
CA SER A 133 21.80 23.55 16.74
C SER A 133 21.90 23.79 18.25
N ALA A 134 22.81 23.08 18.91
CA ALA A 134 23.20 23.40 20.28
C ALA A 134 23.75 24.83 20.28
N HIS A 135 22.95 25.78 20.78
CA HIS A 135 23.45 27.09 21.13
C HIS A 135 24.34 26.94 22.36
N ALA A 136 25.65 27.08 22.15
CA ALA A 136 26.65 27.34 23.18
C ALA A 136 26.96 28.84 23.18
#